data_AF-A0A0R3TV75-F1
#
_entry.id   AF-A0A0R3TV75-F1
#
_cell.length_a   1.000
_cell.length_b   1.000
_cell.length_c   1.000
_cell.angle_alpha   90.00
_cell.angle_beta   90.00
_cell.angle_gamma   90.00
#
_symmetry.space_group_name_H-M   'P 1'
#
loop_
_entity.id
_entity.type
_entity.pdbx_description
1 polymer ?
#
loop_
_entity_poly.entity_id
_entity_poly.type
_entity_poly.pdbx_seq_one_letter_code
_entity_poly.pdbx_strand_id
1 'polypeptide(L)'
;MDHLFGFAILALAGSLIFFFATGFPAWPCSNNLFQGECTKDFEFREIGILFIVVGLLAFFTALLLIHFGVTRIEWAAWSALVFSGIVAALALGSIIFYVTKRDPASPYVSGVAAGLSVGLFVLLVIEYTE
;
A
#
# COMPACT_ATOMS: atom_id res chain seq x y z
N MET A 1 3.99 -18.46 -14.43
CA MET A 1 2.74 -18.70 -13.65
C MET A 1 3.01 -18.62 -12.16
N ASP A 2 4.13 -19.18 -11.71
CA ASP A 2 4.55 -19.28 -10.31
C ASP A 2 4.91 -17.90 -9.72
N HIS A 3 5.37 -16.99 -10.58
CA HIS A 3 5.85 -15.66 -10.23
C HIS A 3 4.68 -14.72 -9.91
N LEU A 4 3.59 -14.82 -10.67
CA LEU A 4 2.32 -14.09 -10.44
C LEU A 4 1.73 -14.41 -9.07
N PHE A 5 1.85 -15.66 -8.63
CA PHE A 5 1.41 -16.06 -7.29
C PHE A 5 2.29 -15.41 -6.21
N GLY A 6 3.59 -15.32 -6.45
CA GLY A 6 4.52 -14.56 -5.60
C GLY A 6 4.17 -13.07 -5.52
N PHE A 7 3.84 -12.43 -6.65
CA PHE A 7 3.41 -11.03 -6.68
C PHE A 7 2.07 -10.82 -5.97
N ALA A 8 1.11 -11.75 -6.14
CA ALA A 8 -0.15 -11.71 -5.40
C ALA A 8 0.08 -11.79 -3.89
N ILE A 9 0.96 -12.69 -3.42
CA ILE A 9 1.33 -12.80 -2.00
C ILE A 9 1.98 -11.52 -1.50
N LEU A 10 2.91 -10.91 -2.26
CA LEU A 10 3.53 -9.64 -1.89
C LEU A 10 2.50 -8.51 -1.78
N ALA A 11 1.56 -8.42 -2.72
CA ALA A 11 0.49 -7.42 -2.70
C ALA A 11 -0.43 -7.61 -1.48
N LEU A 12 -0.74 -8.86 -1.14
CA LEU A 12 -1.53 -9.23 0.05
C LEU A 12 -0.78 -8.87 1.34
N ALA A 13 0.52 -9.17 1.41
CA ALA A 13 1.37 -8.80 2.53
C ALA A 13 1.44 -7.27 2.70
N GLY A 14 1.60 -6.53 1.60
CA GLY A 14 1.56 -5.06 1.61
C GLY A 14 0.24 -4.51 2.12
N SER A 15 -0.89 -5.05 1.64
CA SER A 15 -2.23 -4.70 2.11
C SER A 15 -2.40 -4.92 3.62
N LEU A 16 -1.97 -6.09 4.13
CA LEU A 16 -1.97 -6.40 5.55
C LEU A 16 -1.14 -5.40 6.35
N ILE A 17 0.06 -5.03 5.87
CA ILE A 17 0.91 -4.04 6.53
C ILE A 17 0.21 -2.67 6.60
N PHE A 18 -0.45 -2.23 5.52
CA PHE A 18 -1.22 -0.98 5.54
C PHE A 18 -2.36 -1.03 6.55
N PHE A 19 -3.11 -2.14 6.62
CA PHE A 19 -4.16 -2.30 7.64
C PHE A 19 -3.59 -2.32 9.05
N PHE A 20 -2.52 -3.08 9.29
CA PHE A 20 -1.84 -3.12 10.59
C PHE A 20 -1.33 -1.72 10.99
N ALA A 21 -0.75 -0.97 10.06
CA ALA A 21 -0.25 0.37 10.32
C ALA A 21 -1.35 1.32 10.84
N THR A 22 -2.60 1.15 10.41
CA THR A 22 -3.72 1.97 10.92
C THR A 22 -4.14 1.65 12.36
N GLY A 23 -3.99 0.38 12.76
CA GLY A 23 -4.33 -0.11 14.10
C GLY A 23 -3.17 -0.17 15.08
N PHE A 24 -1.94 0.15 14.66
CA PHE A 24 -0.75 0.01 15.49
C PHE A 24 -0.60 1.21 16.45
N PRO A 25 -0.49 1.03 17.77
CA PRO A 25 -0.49 2.13 18.74
C PRO A 25 0.84 2.91 18.84
N ALA A 26 1.73 2.83 17.86
CA ALA A 26 3.05 3.48 17.88
C ALA A 26 3.09 4.82 17.11
N TRP A 27 1.94 5.44 16.91
CA TRP A 27 1.88 6.78 16.34
C TRP A 27 2.23 7.82 17.39
N PRO A 28 2.78 8.98 17.00
CA PRO A 28 3.28 10.02 17.93
C PRO A 28 2.20 10.58 18.88
N CYS A 29 0.93 10.27 18.64
CA CYS A 29 -0.22 10.59 19.48
C CYS A 29 -0.54 9.51 20.54
N SER A 30 0.40 8.57 20.80
CA SER A 30 0.35 7.52 21.84
C SER A 30 -0.90 6.61 21.78
N ASN A 31 -1.60 6.61 20.65
CA ASN A 31 -2.85 5.91 20.40
C ASN A 31 -2.89 5.46 18.93
N ASN A 32 -3.92 4.71 18.57
CA ASN A 32 -4.20 4.30 17.19
C ASN A 32 -4.65 5.50 16.36
N LEU A 33 -4.47 5.46 15.03
CA LEU A 33 -4.85 6.57 14.14
C LEU A 33 -6.32 7.00 14.27
N PHE A 34 -7.20 6.05 14.56
CA PHE A 34 -8.63 6.28 14.69
C PHE A 34 -9.10 6.55 16.13
N GLN A 35 -8.18 6.72 17.09
CA GLN A 35 -8.51 6.75 18.51
C GLN A 35 -7.83 7.91 19.25
N GLY A 36 -8.52 8.47 20.25
CA GLY A 36 -7.95 9.46 21.16
C GLY A 36 -7.59 10.79 20.50
N GLU A 37 -6.39 11.29 20.78
CA GLU A 37 -5.92 12.58 20.25
C GLU A 37 -5.54 12.53 18.77
N CYS A 38 -5.22 11.34 18.23
CA CYS A 38 -4.90 11.17 16.81
C CYS A 38 -6.08 11.53 15.89
N THR A 39 -7.34 11.39 16.35
CA THR A 39 -8.53 11.69 15.53
C THR A 39 -8.90 13.16 15.53
N LYS A 40 -8.38 13.95 16.49
CA LYS A 40 -8.59 15.39 16.55
C LYS A 40 -7.66 16.13 15.60
N ASP A 41 -6.48 15.59 15.36
CA ASP A 41 -5.55 16.08 14.36
C ASP A 41 -6.01 15.65 12.96
N PHE A 42 -6.40 16.65 12.15
CA PHE A 42 -6.90 16.43 10.78
C PHE A 42 -5.90 15.65 9.92
N GLU A 43 -4.60 15.86 10.13
CA GLU A 43 -3.53 15.22 9.36
C GLU A 43 -3.45 13.70 9.59
N PHE A 44 -3.54 13.22 10.85
CA PHE A 44 -3.54 11.78 11.13
C PHE A 44 -4.81 11.11 10.63
N ARG A 45 -5.95 11.80 10.73
CA ARG A 45 -7.21 11.28 10.16
C ARG A 45 -7.12 11.08 8.65
N GLU A 46 -6.54 12.03 7.92
CA GLU A 46 -6.32 11.88 6.47
C GLU A 46 -5.35 10.75 6.15
N ILE A 47 -4.22 10.66 6.84
CA ILE A 47 -3.24 9.58 6.64
C ILE A 47 -3.87 8.20 6.87
N GLY A 48 -4.74 8.06 7.86
CA GLY A 48 -5.42 6.79 8.15
C GLY A 48 -6.39 6.38 7.07
N ILE A 49 -7.16 7.34 6.56
CA ILE A 49 -8.05 7.10 5.42
C ILE A 49 -7.23 6.72 4.20
N LEU A 50 -6.13 7.43 3.93
CA LEU A 50 -5.19 7.11 2.85
C LEU A 50 -4.65 5.68 2.97
N PHE A 51 -4.23 5.25 4.16
CA PHE A 51 -3.70 3.90 4.37
C PHE A 51 -4.76 2.82 4.17
N ILE A 52 -6.00 3.05 4.62
CA ILE A 52 -7.12 2.14 4.34
C ILE A 52 -7.35 2.04 2.83
N VAL A 53 -7.41 3.18 2.14
CA VAL A 53 -7.64 3.23 0.69
C VAL A 53 -6.52 2.49 -0.05
N VAL A 54 -5.26 2.79 0.26
CA VAL A 54 -4.09 2.14 -0.35
C VAL A 54 -4.06 0.63 -0.05
N GLY A 55 -4.38 0.24 1.18
CA GLY A 55 -4.50 -1.17 1.58
C GLY A 55 -5.59 -1.92 0.83
N LEU A 56 -6.75 -1.28 0.61
CA LEU A 56 -7.84 -1.80 -0.20
C LEU A 56 -7.43 -1.95 -1.67
N LEU A 57 -6.79 -0.93 -2.25
CA LEU A 57 -6.29 -1.03 -3.63
C LEU A 57 -5.27 -2.16 -3.78
N ALA A 58 -4.33 -2.30 -2.85
CA ALA A 58 -3.35 -3.40 -2.87
C ALA A 58 -4.03 -4.78 -2.76
N PHE A 59 -5.10 -4.89 -1.97
CA PHE A 59 -5.91 -6.11 -1.88
C PHE A 59 -6.62 -6.43 -3.21
N PHE A 60 -7.21 -5.42 -3.86
CA PHE A 60 -7.79 -5.58 -5.20
C PHE A 60 -6.75 -5.98 -6.24
N THR A 61 -5.54 -5.41 -6.20
CA THR A 61 -4.42 -5.82 -7.07
C THR A 61 -4.07 -7.29 -6.87
N ALA A 62 -4.02 -7.77 -5.62
CA ALA A 62 -3.78 -9.19 -5.33
C ALA A 62 -4.88 -10.10 -5.92
N LEU A 63 -6.15 -9.72 -5.76
CA LEU A 63 -7.27 -10.47 -6.34
C LEU A 63 -7.23 -10.50 -7.87
N LEU A 64 -6.90 -9.38 -8.52
CA LEU A 64 -6.76 -9.31 -9.97
C LEU A 64 -5.60 -10.17 -10.47
N LEU A 65 -4.47 -10.20 -9.76
CA LEU A 65 -3.33 -11.07 -10.10
C LEU A 65 -3.68 -12.56 -9.97
N ILE A 66 -4.40 -12.95 -8.92
CA ILE A 66 -4.90 -14.33 -8.76
C ILE A 66 -5.86 -14.66 -9.90
N HIS A 67 -6.79 -13.75 -10.21
CA HIS A 67 -7.75 -13.95 -11.30
C HIS A 67 -7.05 -14.11 -12.65
N PHE A 68 -6.07 -13.25 -12.95
CA PHE A 68 -5.24 -13.35 -14.15
C PHE A 68 -4.49 -14.69 -14.24
N GLY A 69 -3.93 -15.16 -13.12
CA GLY A 69 -3.26 -16.46 -13.06
C GLY A 69 -4.16 -17.64 -13.44
N VAL A 70 -5.47 -17.55 -13.17
CA VAL A 70 -6.46 -18.59 -13.48
C VAL A 70 -7.04 -18.44 -14.89
N THR A 71 -7.42 -17.22 -15.28
CA THR A 71 -8.16 -16.98 -16.54
C THR A 71 -7.29 -16.58 -17.72
N ARG A 72 -6.03 -16.15 -17.48
CA ARG A 72 -5.10 -15.59 -18.49
C ARG A 72 -5.70 -14.46 -19.33
N ILE A 73 -6.68 -13.73 -18.80
CA ILE A 73 -7.34 -12.63 -19.52
C ILE A 73 -6.46 -11.38 -19.44
N GLU A 74 -5.98 -10.90 -20.59
CA GLU A 74 -5.04 -9.76 -20.68
C GLU A 74 -5.57 -8.45 -20.04
N TRP A 75 -6.89 -8.23 -20.02
CA TRP A 75 -7.49 -7.07 -19.35
C TRP A 75 -7.24 -7.05 -17.82
N ALA A 76 -7.11 -8.22 -17.19
CA ALA A 76 -6.82 -8.34 -15.76
C ALA A 76 -5.35 -7.95 -15.45
N ALA A 77 -4.43 -8.19 -16.39
CA ALA A 77 -3.04 -7.77 -16.29
C ALA A 77 -2.90 -6.24 -16.34
N TRP A 78 -3.48 -5.61 -17.35
CA TRP A 78 -3.44 -4.14 -17.50
C TRP A 78 -4.05 -3.42 -16.31
N SER A 79 -5.18 -3.91 -15.79
CA SER A 79 -5.81 -3.33 -14.61
C SER A 79 -4.92 -3.48 -13.36
N ALA A 80 -4.34 -4.65 -13.11
CA ALA A 80 -3.42 -4.85 -11.98
C ALA A 80 -2.20 -3.91 -12.04
N LEU A 81 -1.66 -3.67 -13.24
CA LEU A 81 -0.53 -2.77 -13.46
C LEU A 81 -0.89 -1.31 -13.12
N VAL A 82 -2.06 -0.85 -13.59
CA VAL A 82 -2.58 0.49 -13.28
C VAL A 82 -2.84 0.66 -11.78
N PHE A 83 -3.49 -0.32 -11.14
CA PHE A 83 -3.74 -0.28 -9.70
C PHE A 83 -2.43 -0.27 -8.89
N SER A 84 -1.45 -1.08 -9.27
CA SER A 84 -0.14 -1.07 -8.62
C SER A 84 0.58 0.27 -8.76
N GLY A 85 0.46 0.95 -9.90
CA GLY A 85 1.04 2.29 -10.10
C GLY A 85 0.39 3.34 -9.21
N ILE A 86 -0.93 3.30 -9.09
CA ILE A 86 -1.69 4.21 -8.20
C ILE A 86 -1.30 3.97 -6.73
N VAL A 87 -1.20 2.71 -6.30
CA VAL A 87 -0.75 2.34 -4.95
C VAL A 87 0.66 2.88 -4.68
N ALA A 88 1.60 2.69 -5.62
CA ALA A 88 2.97 3.19 -5.47
C ALA A 88 3.03 4.72 -5.37
N ALA A 89 2.26 5.44 -6.20
CA ALA A 89 2.19 6.90 -6.17
C ALA A 89 1.60 7.44 -4.86
N LEU A 90 0.51 6.84 -4.38
CA LEU A 90 -0.12 7.19 -3.10
C LEU A 90 0.79 6.89 -1.91
N ALA A 91 1.48 5.74 -1.92
CA ALA A 91 2.41 5.36 -0.86
C ALA A 91 3.60 6.32 -0.77
N LEU A 92 4.18 6.70 -1.92
CA LEU A 92 5.23 7.73 -1.98
C LEU A 92 4.71 9.10 -1.50
N GLY A 93 3.51 9.49 -1.93
CA GLY A 93 2.86 10.73 -1.51
C GLY A 93 2.67 10.80 0.01
N SER A 94 2.30 9.67 0.63
CA SER A 94 2.11 9.59 2.08
C SER A 94 3.41 9.81 2.87
N ILE A 95 4.55 9.36 2.36
CA ILE A 95 5.87 9.58 2.98
C ILE A 95 6.29 11.04 2.85
N ILE A 96 6.19 11.61 1.64
CA ILE A 96 6.59 12.98 1.37
C ILE A 96 5.76 13.95 2.22
N PHE A 97 4.45 13.74 2.31
CA PHE A 97 3.58 14.55 3.14
C PHE A 97 3.99 14.47 4.62
N TYR A 98 4.32 13.28 5.11
CA TYR A 98 4.73 13.07 6.50
C TYR A 98 6.07 13.74 6.83
N VAL A 99 7.10 13.52 6.00
CA VAL A 99 8.46 14.05 6.19
C VAL A 99 8.52 15.58 6.06
N THR A 100 7.68 16.16 5.20
CA THR A 100 7.68 17.62 4.97
C THR A 100 6.97 18.38 6.10
N LYS A 101 6.10 17.70 6.87
CA LYS A 101 5.21 18.35 7.85
C LYS A 101 5.53 18.06 9.32
N ARG A 102 6.24 16.99 9.67
CA ARG A 102 6.62 16.69 11.06
C ARG A 102 8.02 16.06 11.21
N ASP A 103 8.56 16.20 12.41
CA ASP A 103 9.84 15.61 12.84
C ASP A 103 9.94 14.10 12.54
N PRO A 104 11.15 13.60 12.20
CA PRO A 104 11.41 12.30 11.58
C PRO A 104 11.21 11.06 12.49
N ALA A 105 10.56 11.20 13.64
CA ALA A 105 10.62 10.20 14.71
C ALA A 105 9.83 8.90 14.47
N SER A 106 8.94 8.82 13.48
CA SER A 106 8.37 7.55 12.97
C SER A 106 7.48 7.80 11.77
N PRO A 107 7.72 7.16 10.60
CA PRO A 107 6.91 5.98 10.29
C PRO A 107 7.72 4.92 9.53
N TYR A 108 8.53 4.14 10.24
CA TYR A 108 9.25 2.99 9.65
C TYR A 108 8.30 2.04 8.90
N VAL A 109 7.08 1.86 9.41
CA VAL A 109 6.06 0.99 8.80
C VAL A 109 5.54 1.55 7.47
N SER A 110 5.40 2.88 7.35
CA SER A 110 5.02 3.54 6.09
C SER A 110 6.12 3.43 5.04
N GLY A 111 7.38 3.62 5.46
CA GLY A 111 8.55 3.45 4.59
C GLY A 111 8.65 2.05 3.99
N VAL A 112 8.46 1.02 4.83
CA VAL A 112 8.49 -0.38 4.39
C VAL A 112 7.31 -0.69 3.44
N ALA A 113 6.11 -0.20 3.76
CA ALA A 113 4.94 -0.40 2.92
C ALA A 113 5.07 0.29 1.55
N ALA A 114 5.63 1.49 1.51
CA ALA A 114 5.91 2.18 0.25
C ALA A 114 7.00 1.48 -0.56
N GLY A 115 8.11 1.07 0.08
CA GLY A 115 9.16 0.29 -0.59
C GLY A 115 8.63 -1.00 -1.21
N LEU A 116 7.77 -1.72 -0.48
CA LEU A 116 7.07 -2.91 -0.99
C LEU A 116 6.17 -2.58 -2.18
N SER A 117 5.41 -1.49 -2.12
CA SER A 117 4.51 -1.11 -3.23
C SER A 117 5.26 -0.66 -4.49
N VAL A 118 6.37 0.06 -4.34
CA VAL A 118 7.23 0.47 -5.46
C VAL A 118 7.95 -0.73 -6.06
N GLY A 119 8.48 -1.63 -5.21
CA GLY A 119 9.09 -2.87 -5.67
C GLY A 119 8.11 -3.75 -6.43
N LEU A 120 6.88 -3.89 -5.92
CA LEU A 120 5.80 -4.62 -6.60
C LEU A 120 5.49 -4.02 -7.97
N PHE A 121 5.38 -2.68 -8.06
CA PHE A 121 5.11 -1.99 -9.32
C PHE A 121 6.23 -2.22 -10.34
N VAL A 122 7.49 -2.07 -9.94
CA VAL A 122 8.64 -2.30 -10.82
C VAL A 122 8.69 -3.73 -11.32
N LEU A 123 8.46 -4.71 -10.46
CA LEU A 123 8.45 -6.13 -10.83
C LEU A 123 7.31 -6.45 -11.81
N LEU A 124 6.11 -5.88 -11.57
CA LEU A 124 4.98 -6.03 -12.49
C LEU A 124 5.30 -5.39 -13.84
N VAL A 125 5.88 -4.18 -13.87
CA VAL A 125 6.26 -3.52 -15.13
C VAL A 125 7.24 -4.40 -15.91
N ILE A 126 8.29 -4.92 -15.26
CA ILE A 126 9.29 -5.77 -15.92
C ILE A 126 8.60 -7.01 -16.52
N GLU A 127 7.83 -7.76 -15.73
CA GLU A 127 7.13 -8.98 -16.18
C GLU A 127 6.14 -8.74 -17.32
N TYR A 128 5.54 -7.55 -17.42
CA TYR A 128 4.59 -7.20 -18.48
C TYR A 128 5.21 -6.47 -19.68
N THR A 129 6.49 -6.09 -19.61
CA THR A 129 7.22 -5.43 -20.72
C THR A 129 8.19 -6.35 -21.45
N GLU A 130 8.60 -7.47 -20.84
CA GLU A 130 9.34 -8.57 -21.51
C GLU A 130 8.40 -9.58 -22.16
#